data_AF-A0A150NEF3-F1
#
_entry.id   AF-A0A150NEF3-F1
#
_cell.length_a   1.000
_cell.length_b   1.000
_cell.length_c   1.000
_cell.angle_alpha   90.00
_cell.angle_beta   90.00
_cell.angle_gamma   90.00
#
_symmetry.space_group_name_H-M   'P 1'
#
loop_
_entity.id
_entity.type
_entity.pdbx_description
1 polymer ?
#
loop_
_entity_poly.entity_id
_entity_poly.type
_entity_poly.pdbx_seq_one_letter_code
_entity_poly.pdbx_strand_id
1 'polypeptide(L)'
;MLRKEKIQFEDVPKKVTQQMLIKHRFSAALKHHRNSPLEFIQYLFPNQFSLDDFHTKPNGYWKDIKNVRQAIIDLIEREGVAEQDVPRFMTKQRLMAEGLTGLLHEYHGSPIEIIEAVFPGKYDVTEFQRVPNQHWHSPQNRVQALRTFCAKRGIGREELPRLNRAYFRKHFPRFISMVDRHYDSKFYRWIMESFPEYTFQPEEFNLLVGIDGQLCDSKEELEIHNFLIREVVDGKVEREGCRFVNQEYDEVYIPDWVIEQNGRKWIVEYFGLYGSTRYKWYTEKADRKMQFYHSLADYTLIAIMPDDFREKGFQRIVSLLISNGIQINVHCSLER
;
A
#
# COMPACT_ATOMS: atom_id res chain seq x y z
N MET A 1 -1.98 26.13 48.33
CA MET A 1 -1.30 25.37 47.28
C MET A 1 -0.57 26.29 46.30
N LEU A 2 -1.26 27.13 45.52
CA LEU A 2 -0.67 27.96 44.46
C LEU A 2 0.56 28.77 44.91
N ARG A 3 0.48 29.46 46.05
CA ARG A 3 1.62 30.17 46.66
C ARG A 3 2.83 29.27 46.96
N LYS A 4 2.60 28.02 47.39
CA LYS A 4 3.68 27.05 47.69
C LYS A 4 4.36 26.53 46.43
N GLU A 5 3.60 26.34 45.35
CA GLU A 5 4.11 25.89 44.04
C GLU A 5 4.54 27.07 43.14
N LYS A 6 4.50 28.31 43.66
CA LYS A 6 4.83 29.54 42.93
C LYS A 6 4.05 29.70 41.61
N ILE A 7 2.79 29.26 41.59
CA ILE A 7 1.88 29.41 40.45
C ILE A 7 1.11 30.72 40.62
N GLN A 8 1.24 31.61 39.62
CA GLN A 8 0.40 32.81 39.55
C GLN A 8 -1.04 32.45 39.22
N PHE A 9 -1.99 33.27 39.66
CA PHE A 9 -3.41 32.94 39.52
C PHE A 9 -3.83 32.76 38.04
N GLU A 10 -3.30 33.60 37.15
CA GLU A 10 -3.49 33.51 35.70
C GLU A 10 -2.93 32.21 35.06
N ASP A 11 -1.94 31.59 35.69
CA ASP A 11 -1.31 30.35 35.20
C ASP A 11 -2.03 29.08 35.68
N VAL A 12 -3.04 29.20 36.55
CA VAL A 12 -3.74 28.07 37.16
C VAL A 12 -4.22 27.05 36.11
N PRO A 13 -4.88 27.46 35.01
CA PRO A 13 -5.39 26.51 34.02
C PRO A 13 -4.32 25.72 33.26
N LYS A 14 -3.08 26.24 33.22
CA LYS A 14 -1.94 25.64 32.52
C LYS A 14 -1.05 24.79 33.43
N LYS A 15 -0.90 25.21 34.70
CA LYS A 15 0.09 24.63 35.63
C LYS A 15 -0.50 23.70 36.69
N VAL A 16 -1.79 23.82 37.00
CA VAL A 16 -2.42 22.97 38.03
C VAL A 16 -2.81 21.62 37.45
N THR A 17 -2.14 20.57 37.90
CA THR A 17 -2.41 19.18 37.48
C THR A 17 -3.13 18.38 38.57
N GLN A 18 -3.75 17.27 38.18
CA GLN A 18 -4.39 16.35 39.11
C GLN A 18 -3.39 15.80 40.14
N GLN A 19 -2.18 15.45 39.72
CA GLN A 19 -1.12 14.98 40.61
C GLN A 19 -0.72 16.03 41.64
N MET A 20 -0.66 17.31 41.24
CA MET A 20 -0.40 18.41 42.17
C MET A 20 -1.50 18.54 43.21
N LEU A 21 -2.77 18.47 42.79
CA LEU A 21 -3.91 18.52 43.70
C LEU A 21 -3.89 17.32 44.68
N ILE A 22 -3.55 16.12 44.22
CA ILE A 22 -3.38 14.93 45.08
C ILE A 22 -2.22 15.13 46.06
N LYS A 23 -1.05 15.61 45.60
CA LYS A 23 0.13 15.93 46.43
C LYS A 23 -0.21 16.89 47.57
N HIS A 24 -1.09 17.87 47.31
CA HIS A 24 -1.55 18.85 48.29
C HIS A 24 -2.84 18.44 49.02
N ARG A 25 -3.17 17.14 49.02
CA ARG A 25 -4.26 16.52 49.80
C ARG A 25 -5.68 16.93 49.39
N PHE A 26 -5.90 17.31 48.13
CA PHE A 26 -7.24 17.57 47.58
C PHE A 26 -7.91 16.32 46.98
N SER A 27 -7.39 15.11 47.24
CA SER A 27 -7.89 13.87 46.63
C SER A 27 -9.36 13.57 46.97
N ALA A 28 -9.81 13.83 48.19
CA ALA A 28 -11.21 13.65 48.58
C ALA A 28 -12.15 14.64 47.86
N ALA A 29 -11.76 15.92 47.82
CA ALA A 29 -12.52 16.95 47.09
C ALA A 29 -12.58 16.65 45.58
N LEU A 30 -11.47 16.25 44.98
CA LEU A 30 -11.39 15.86 43.57
C LEU A 30 -12.38 14.75 43.19
N LYS A 31 -12.66 13.79 44.08
CA LYS A 31 -13.63 12.72 43.80
C LYS A 31 -15.04 13.26 43.57
N HIS A 32 -15.43 14.34 44.25
CA HIS A 32 -16.72 15.00 44.04
C HIS A 32 -16.81 15.74 42.69
N HIS A 33 -15.67 15.96 42.03
CA HIS A 33 -15.55 16.63 40.74
C HIS A 33 -14.95 15.71 39.67
N ARG A 34 -15.34 14.43 39.68
CA ARG A 34 -14.95 13.40 38.69
C ARG A 34 -13.44 13.27 38.48
N ASN A 35 -12.67 13.59 39.52
CA ASN A 35 -11.22 13.68 39.50
C ASN A 35 -10.64 14.68 38.47
N SER A 36 -11.43 15.67 38.06
CA SER A 36 -11.07 16.72 37.11
C SER A 36 -10.54 17.96 37.84
N PRO A 37 -9.25 18.33 37.62
CA PRO A 37 -8.71 19.60 38.12
C PRO A 37 -9.53 20.80 37.64
N LEU A 38 -10.00 20.76 36.40
CA LEU A 38 -10.83 21.82 35.83
C LEU A 38 -12.13 22.00 36.60
N GLU A 39 -12.91 20.93 36.76
CA GLU A 39 -14.20 21.00 37.45
C GLU A 39 -14.02 21.48 38.89
N PHE A 40 -12.96 21.04 39.56
CA PHE A 40 -12.63 21.48 40.91
C PHE A 40 -12.24 22.96 40.97
N ILE A 41 -11.41 23.44 40.03
CA ILE A 41 -11.01 24.85 39.99
C ILE A 41 -12.17 25.77 39.61
N GLN A 42 -13.03 25.38 38.67
CA GLN A 42 -14.25 26.14 38.35
C GLN A 42 -15.21 26.21 39.54
N TYR A 43 -15.32 25.13 40.32
CA TYR A 43 -16.10 25.12 41.54
C TYR A 43 -15.54 26.08 42.61
N LEU A 44 -14.21 26.12 42.78
CA LEU A 44 -13.56 27.00 43.75
C LEU A 44 -13.55 28.47 43.34
N PHE A 45 -13.47 28.75 42.05
CA PHE A 45 -13.36 30.10 41.49
C PHE A 45 -14.40 30.31 40.39
N PRO A 46 -15.70 30.29 40.75
CA PRO A 46 -16.77 30.46 39.78
C PRO A 46 -16.63 31.82 39.10
N ASN A 47 -16.85 31.86 37.78
CA ASN A 47 -16.73 33.05 36.91
C ASN A 47 -15.31 33.60 36.73
N GLN A 48 -14.27 32.97 37.29
CA GLN A 48 -12.87 33.39 37.09
C GLN A 48 -12.13 32.52 36.07
N PHE A 49 -12.60 31.29 35.86
CA PHE A 49 -12.10 30.41 34.80
C PHE A 49 -13.26 29.75 34.06
N SER A 50 -13.15 29.73 32.74
CA SER A 50 -13.99 29.03 31.77
C SER A 50 -13.41 27.66 31.43
N LEU A 51 -14.14 26.86 30.65
CA LEU A 51 -13.62 25.59 30.13
C LEU A 51 -12.45 25.80 29.17
N ASP A 52 -12.40 26.95 28.49
CA ASP A 52 -11.45 27.25 27.43
C ASP A 52 -10.11 27.75 27.94
N ASP A 53 -10.06 28.17 29.20
CA ASP A 53 -8.80 28.53 29.84
C ASP A 53 -7.89 27.31 30.06
N PHE A 54 -8.45 26.10 30.16
CA PHE A 54 -7.71 24.88 30.47
C PHE A 54 -7.31 24.09 29.22
N HIS A 55 -6.04 23.67 29.20
CA HIS A 55 -5.50 22.81 28.14
C HIS A 55 -6.06 21.39 28.16
N THR A 56 -6.50 20.92 29.33
CA THR A 56 -7.05 19.56 29.51
C THR A 56 -8.54 19.65 29.85
N LYS A 57 -9.38 19.07 28.99
CA LYS A 57 -10.82 19.00 29.21
C LYS A 57 -11.18 17.87 30.21
N PRO A 58 -12.34 17.94 30.91
CA PRO A 58 -12.74 16.94 31.89
C PRO A 58 -12.92 15.55 31.30
N ASN A 59 -12.92 14.53 32.15
CA ASN A 59 -13.17 13.15 31.75
C ASN A 59 -14.53 13.02 31.05
N GLY A 60 -14.55 12.41 29.86
CA GLY A 60 -15.77 12.22 29.07
C GLY A 60 -16.21 13.44 28.26
N TYR A 61 -15.50 14.57 28.32
CA TYR A 61 -15.82 15.76 27.52
C TYR A 61 -15.86 15.45 26.01
N TRP A 62 -14.87 14.71 25.51
CA TRP A 62 -14.75 14.33 24.10
C TRP A 62 -15.68 13.19 23.67
N LYS A 63 -16.40 12.56 24.60
CA LYS A 63 -17.43 11.55 24.28
C LYS A 63 -18.73 12.19 23.80
N ASP A 64 -18.95 13.47 24.12
CA ASP A 64 -20.07 14.22 23.60
C ASP A 64 -19.72 14.78 22.21
N ILE A 65 -20.38 14.23 21.19
CA ILE A 65 -20.19 14.64 19.79
C ILE A 65 -20.45 16.14 19.56
N LYS A 66 -21.26 16.80 20.40
CA LYS A 66 -21.48 18.25 20.29
C LYS A 66 -20.20 19.03 20.59
N ASN A 67 -19.46 18.61 21.61
CA ASN A 67 -18.19 19.24 21.98
C ASN A 67 -17.12 19.01 20.89
N VAL A 68 -17.07 17.79 20.34
CA VAL A 68 -16.17 17.45 19.23
C VAL A 68 -16.49 18.30 18.00
N ARG A 69 -17.77 18.38 17.63
CA ARG A 69 -18.24 19.17 16.49
C ARG A 69 -17.93 20.65 16.66
N GLN A 70 -18.20 21.21 17.83
CA GLN A 70 -17.90 22.61 18.14
C GLN A 70 -16.40 22.91 17.99
N ALA A 71 -15.54 22.11 18.64
CA ALA A 71 -14.09 22.32 18.60
C ALA A 71 -13.51 22.24 17.17
N ILE A 72 -14.03 21.34 16.34
CA ILE A 72 -13.57 21.17 14.97
C ILE A 72 -14.10 22.28 14.05
N ILE A 73 -15.36 22.68 14.20
CA ILE A 73 -15.94 23.79 13.42
C ILE A 73 -15.24 25.10 13.78
N ASP A 74 -15.06 25.41 15.07
CA ASP A 74 -14.36 26.61 15.51
C ASP A 74 -12.94 26.69 14.97
N LEU A 75 -12.24 25.54 14.94
CA LEU A 75 -10.90 25.46 14.37
C LEU A 75 -10.90 25.71 12.84
N ILE A 76 -11.87 25.16 12.11
CA ILE A 76 -12.01 25.36 10.66
C ILE A 76 -12.33 26.83 10.36
N GLU A 77 -13.27 27.42 11.08
CA GLU A 77 -13.72 28.80 10.87
C GLU A 77 -12.66 29.82 11.26
N ARG A 78 -12.02 29.65 12.42
CA ARG A 78 -10.94 30.54 12.89
C ARG A 78 -9.77 30.60 11.92
N GLU A 79 -9.49 29.49 11.25
CA GLU A 79 -8.36 29.36 10.32
C GLU A 79 -8.77 29.60 8.86
N GLY A 80 -10.04 29.90 8.60
CA GLY A 80 -10.56 30.17 7.25
C GLY A 80 -10.38 28.98 6.30
N VAL A 81 -10.46 27.75 6.81
CA VAL A 81 -10.20 26.54 6.02
C VAL A 81 -11.38 26.28 5.10
N ALA A 82 -11.12 26.29 3.80
CA ALA A 82 -12.13 25.93 2.83
C ALA A 82 -12.54 24.47 2.99
N GLU A 83 -13.82 24.17 2.74
CA GLU A 83 -14.41 22.85 2.96
C GLU A 83 -13.60 21.72 2.30
N GLN A 84 -13.17 21.92 1.05
CA GLN A 84 -12.38 20.93 0.31
C GLN A 84 -10.99 20.65 0.89
N ASP A 85 -10.47 21.54 1.73
CA ASP A 85 -9.13 21.43 2.32
C ASP A 85 -9.15 20.84 3.73
N VAL A 86 -10.33 20.65 4.34
CA VAL A 86 -10.49 20.10 5.69
C VAL A 86 -9.73 18.77 5.89
N PRO A 87 -9.80 17.76 4.99
CA PRO A 87 -9.07 16.50 5.18
C PRO A 87 -7.54 16.67 5.16
N ARG A 88 -7.04 17.64 4.38
CA ARG A 88 -5.62 17.94 4.28
C ARG A 88 -5.12 18.77 5.46
N PHE A 89 -5.98 19.63 5.97
CA PHE A 89 -5.71 20.51 7.10
C PHE A 89 -5.70 19.75 8.44
N MET A 90 -6.62 18.80 8.61
CA MET A 90 -6.83 18.04 9.85
C MET A 90 -5.81 16.92 10.02
N THR A 91 -4.57 17.30 10.33
CA THR A 91 -3.49 16.37 10.64
C THR A 91 -3.36 16.14 12.15
N LYS A 92 -2.78 15.01 12.54
CA LYS A 92 -2.45 14.71 13.95
C LYS A 92 -1.59 15.83 14.56
N GLN A 93 -0.59 16.32 13.81
CA GLN A 93 0.28 17.39 14.26
C GLN A 93 -0.48 18.69 14.51
N ARG A 94 -1.43 19.05 13.63
CA ARG A 94 -2.28 20.23 13.80
C ARG A 94 -3.13 20.09 15.07
N LEU A 95 -3.85 18.99 15.22
CA LEU A 95 -4.70 18.75 16.39
C LEU A 95 -3.89 18.81 17.70
N MET A 96 -2.66 18.30 17.72
CA MET A 96 -1.76 18.44 18.88
C MET A 96 -1.34 19.89 19.14
N ALA A 97 -1.04 20.66 18.09
CA ALA A 97 -0.68 22.08 18.22
C ALA A 97 -1.83 22.93 18.78
N GLU A 98 -3.08 22.53 18.50
CA GLU A 98 -4.29 23.16 19.03
C GLU A 98 -4.68 22.68 20.44
N GLY A 99 -3.85 21.88 21.10
CA GLY A 99 -4.17 21.33 22.42
C GLY A 99 -5.28 20.27 22.41
N LEU A 100 -5.68 19.78 21.23
CA LEU A 100 -6.73 18.75 21.05
C LEU A 100 -6.18 17.33 21.24
N THR A 101 -5.16 17.16 22.07
CA THR A 101 -4.56 15.84 22.38
C THR A 101 -5.56 14.91 23.06
N GLY A 102 -6.42 15.45 23.93
CA GLY A 102 -7.49 14.67 24.56
C GLY A 102 -8.53 14.15 23.55
N LEU A 103 -8.85 14.96 22.54
CA LEU A 103 -9.73 14.55 21.44
C LEU A 103 -9.08 13.47 20.59
N LEU A 104 -7.81 13.65 20.22
CA LEU A 104 -7.04 12.62 19.53
C LEU A 104 -7.04 11.29 20.29
N HIS A 105 -6.86 11.31 21.61
CA HIS A 105 -6.88 10.09 22.41
C HIS A 105 -8.25 9.38 22.37
N GLU A 106 -9.35 10.14 22.46
CA GLU A 106 -10.71 9.57 22.38
C GLU A 106 -10.98 8.89 21.02
N TYR A 107 -10.38 9.40 19.95
CA TYR A 107 -10.51 8.88 18.59
C TYR A 107 -9.25 8.12 18.12
N HIS A 108 -8.65 7.32 19.00
CA HIS A 108 -7.56 6.38 18.67
C HIS A 108 -6.32 7.00 17.96
N GLY A 109 -6.10 8.29 18.14
CA GLY A 109 -5.06 9.06 17.46
C GLY A 109 -5.32 9.28 15.96
N SER A 110 -6.57 9.13 15.51
CA SER A 110 -7.00 9.16 14.11
C SER A 110 -7.74 10.47 13.78
N PRO A 111 -7.11 11.41 13.06
CA PRO A 111 -7.81 12.59 12.55
C PRO A 111 -8.97 12.23 11.60
N ILE A 112 -8.87 11.09 10.91
CA ILE A 112 -9.93 10.61 10.03
C ILE A 112 -11.18 10.27 10.82
N GLU A 113 -11.07 9.56 11.94
CA GLU A 113 -12.23 9.20 12.76
C GLU A 113 -12.91 10.43 13.36
N ILE A 114 -12.12 11.44 13.76
CA ILE A 114 -12.66 12.72 14.24
C ILE A 114 -13.49 13.39 13.14
N ILE A 115 -12.92 13.51 11.94
CA ILE A 115 -13.58 14.19 10.82
C ILE A 115 -14.77 13.40 10.29
N GLU A 116 -14.70 12.08 10.27
CA GLU A 116 -15.84 11.22 9.94
C GLU A 116 -16.97 11.36 10.97
N ALA A 117 -16.65 11.48 12.27
CA ALA A 117 -17.67 11.71 13.28
C ALA A 117 -18.35 13.09 13.15
N VAL A 118 -17.58 14.12 12.80
CA VAL A 118 -18.11 15.49 12.62
C VAL A 118 -18.85 15.63 11.29
N PHE A 119 -18.32 15.05 10.21
CA PHE A 119 -18.86 15.13 8.86
C PHE A 119 -19.03 13.74 8.24
N PRO A 120 -20.01 12.93 8.71
CA PRO A 120 -20.17 11.55 8.26
C PRO A 120 -20.36 11.44 6.75
N GLY A 121 -19.55 10.58 6.11
CA GLY A 121 -19.59 10.31 4.68
C GLY A 121 -19.22 11.49 3.77
N LYS A 122 -18.81 12.64 4.33
CA LYS A 122 -18.51 13.85 3.56
C LYS A 122 -17.17 13.73 2.83
N TYR A 123 -16.17 13.21 3.53
CA TYR A 123 -14.80 13.09 3.02
C TYR A 123 -14.43 11.62 2.88
N ASP A 124 -13.73 11.31 1.80
CA ASP A 124 -13.17 9.99 1.60
C ASP A 124 -11.82 9.89 2.32
N VAL A 125 -11.48 8.69 2.80
CA VAL A 125 -10.21 8.40 3.49
C VAL A 125 -9.00 8.82 2.64
N THR A 126 -9.12 8.78 1.31
CA THR A 126 -8.07 9.14 0.37
C THR A 126 -7.89 10.66 0.27
N GLU A 127 -8.80 11.49 0.79
CA GLU A 127 -8.63 12.95 0.80
C GLU A 127 -7.67 13.42 1.90
N PHE A 128 -7.52 12.64 2.97
CA PHE A 128 -6.62 12.91 4.08
C PHE A 128 -5.16 12.67 3.72
N GLN A 129 -4.23 13.45 4.29
CA GLN A 129 -2.80 13.32 3.97
C GLN A 129 -2.23 11.92 4.26
N ARG A 130 -2.69 11.29 5.34
CA ARG A 130 -2.28 9.96 5.79
C ARG A 130 -3.49 9.19 6.25
N VAL A 131 -3.50 7.89 5.97
CA VAL A 131 -4.48 6.95 6.53
C VAL A 131 -3.89 6.26 7.76
N PRO A 132 -4.71 5.71 8.67
CA PRO A 132 -4.23 4.96 9.84
C PRO A 132 -3.25 3.85 9.48
N ASN A 133 -2.37 3.51 10.41
CA ASN A 133 -1.51 2.35 10.27
C ASN A 133 -2.36 1.10 10.03
N GLN A 134 -1.89 0.22 9.13
CA GLN A 134 -2.59 -0.99 8.72
C GLN A 134 -3.96 -0.80 8.04
N HIS A 135 -4.40 0.44 7.75
CA HIS A 135 -5.68 0.70 7.10
C HIS A 135 -5.87 -0.12 5.81
N TRP A 136 -4.81 -0.22 5.00
CA TRP A 136 -4.80 -0.97 3.74
C TRP A 136 -4.73 -2.49 3.91
N HIS A 137 -4.54 -3.03 5.12
CA HIS A 137 -4.57 -4.47 5.34
C HIS A 137 -6.00 -5.02 5.24
N SER A 138 -7.03 -4.21 5.49
CA SER A 138 -8.43 -4.58 5.26
C SER A 138 -8.75 -4.58 3.76
N PRO A 139 -9.19 -5.71 3.18
CA PRO A 139 -9.69 -5.77 1.81
C PRO A 139 -10.87 -4.81 1.58
N GLN A 140 -11.78 -4.69 2.55
CA GLN A 140 -12.94 -3.82 2.46
C GLN A 140 -12.53 -2.35 2.29
N ASN A 141 -11.49 -1.89 3.00
CA ASN A 141 -10.97 -0.54 2.84
C ASN A 141 -10.36 -0.31 1.46
N ARG A 142 -9.63 -1.31 0.91
CA ARG A 142 -9.06 -1.22 -0.43
C ARG A 142 -10.15 -1.16 -1.50
N VAL A 143 -11.18 -1.99 -1.39
CA VAL A 143 -12.34 -1.99 -2.28
C VAL A 143 -13.09 -0.66 -2.20
N GLN A 144 -13.44 -0.22 -1.01
CA GLN A 144 -14.21 1.01 -0.81
C GLN A 144 -13.45 2.24 -1.33
N ALA A 145 -12.12 2.27 -1.18
CA ALA A 145 -11.30 3.35 -1.70
C ALA A 145 -11.34 3.44 -3.23
N LEU A 146 -11.27 2.31 -3.96
CA LEU A 146 -11.38 2.35 -5.43
C LEU A 146 -12.80 2.74 -5.86
N ARG A 147 -13.82 2.13 -5.25
CA ARG A 147 -15.23 2.43 -5.58
C ARG A 147 -15.57 3.89 -5.37
N THR A 148 -15.17 4.46 -4.23
CA THR A 148 -15.39 5.88 -3.93
C THR A 148 -14.60 6.78 -4.87
N PHE A 149 -13.34 6.43 -5.16
CA PHE A 149 -12.52 7.16 -6.13
C PHE A 149 -13.20 7.21 -7.51
N CYS A 150 -13.74 6.10 -7.98
CA CYS A 150 -14.44 5.99 -9.26
C CYS A 150 -15.77 6.76 -9.23
N ALA A 151 -16.60 6.56 -8.21
CA ALA A 151 -17.90 7.23 -8.07
C ALA A 151 -17.77 8.76 -8.08
N LYS A 152 -16.82 9.32 -7.33
CA LYS A 152 -16.57 10.78 -7.29
C LYS A 152 -16.07 11.35 -8.62
N ARG A 153 -15.51 10.52 -9.50
CA ARG A 153 -14.97 10.93 -10.80
C ARG A 153 -15.84 10.52 -11.98
N GLY A 154 -16.98 9.88 -11.73
CA GLY A 154 -17.85 9.34 -12.77
C GLY A 154 -17.17 8.26 -13.63
N ILE A 155 -16.17 7.55 -13.08
CA ILE A 155 -15.44 6.51 -13.81
C ILE A 155 -16.36 5.29 -13.93
N GLY A 156 -16.80 5.02 -15.15
CA GLY A 156 -17.65 3.88 -15.46
C GLY A 156 -16.85 2.59 -15.69
N ARG A 157 -17.57 1.47 -15.83
CA ARG A 157 -17.00 0.13 -16.08
C ARG A 157 -15.97 0.14 -17.20
N GLU A 158 -16.27 0.79 -18.33
CA GLU A 158 -15.42 0.81 -19.53
C GLU A 158 -14.07 1.51 -19.32
N GLU A 159 -13.96 2.35 -18.30
CA GLU A 159 -12.74 3.06 -17.97
C GLU A 159 -11.90 2.35 -16.91
N LEU A 160 -12.48 1.41 -16.16
CA LEU A 160 -11.79 0.67 -15.10
C LEU A 160 -10.50 0.01 -15.60
N PRO A 161 -10.46 -0.66 -16.77
CA PRO A 161 -9.22 -1.29 -17.23
C PRO A 161 -8.07 -0.31 -17.49
N ARG A 162 -8.36 0.99 -17.64
CA ARG A 162 -7.35 2.05 -17.84
C ARG A 162 -6.72 2.51 -16.53
N LEU A 163 -7.24 2.09 -15.37
CA LEU A 163 -6.75 2.46 -14.04
C LEU A 163 -5.47 1.69 -13.66
N ASN A 164 -4.45 1.84 -14.49
CA ASN A 164 -3.14 1.22 -14.31
C ASN A 164 -2.19 2.14 -13.52
N ARG A 165 -0.94 1.68 -13.32
CA ARG A 165 0.11 2.44 -12.63
C ARG A 165 0.31 3.84 -13.23
N ALA A 166 0.28 3.98 -14.55
CA ALA A 166 0.51 5.26 -15.22
C ALA A 166 -0.63 6.25 -14.94
N TYR A 167 -1.88 5.77 -14.97
CA TYR A 167 -3.05 6.55 -14.57
C TYR A 167 -2.89 7.07 -13.13
N PHE A 168 -2.64 6.16 -12.18
CA PHE A 168 -2.54 6.57 -10.77
C PHE A 168 -1.32 7.43 -10.48
N ARG A 169 -0.19 7.25 -11.19
CA ARG A 169 0.96 8.16 -11.06
C ARG A 169 0.59 9.61 -11.42
N LYS A 170 -0.32 9.81 -12.36
CA LYS A 170 -0.77 11.16 -12.77
C LYS A 170 -1.89 11.69 -11.89
N HIS A 171 -2.87 10.86 -11.55
CA HIS A 171 -4.12 11.32 -10.95
C HIS A 171 -4.18 11.10 -9.43
N PHE A 172 -3.56 10.03 -8.92
CA PHE A 172 -3.60 9.70 -7.50
C PHE A 172 -2.48 8.73 -7.06
N PRO A 173 -1.24 9.23 -6.87
CA PRO A 173 -0.07 8.37 -6.65
C PRO A 173 -0.13 7.50 -5.38
N ARG A 174 -0.97 7.87 -4.41
CA ARG A 174 -1.06 7.19 -3.11
C ARG A 174 -1.58 5.76 -3.20
N PHE A 175 -2.34 5.43 -4.25
CA PHE A 175 -2.75 4.04 -4.46
C PHE A 175 -1.60 3.14 -4.92
N ILE A 176 -0.54 3.70 -5.50
CA ILE A 176 0.59 2.91 -5.99
C ILE A 176 1.20 2.07 -4.87
N SER A 177 1.56 2.67 -3.73
CA SER A 177 2.17 1.92 -2.63
C SER A 177 1.24 0.85 -2.03
N MET A 178 -0.06 1.08 -2.08
CA MET A 178 -1.06 0.12 -1.61
C MET A 178 -1.14 -1.06 -2.59
N VAL A 179 -1.19 -0.79 -3.90
CA VAL A 179 -1.25 -1.84 -4.93
C VAL A 179 0.04 -2.65 -4.99
N ASP A 180 1.19 -1.98 -4.88
CA ASP A 180 2.51 -2.61 -4.86
C ASP A 180 2.62 -3.61 -3.69
N ARG A 181 2.06 -3.28 -2.52
CA ARG A 181 2.11 -4.13 -1.33
C ARG A 181 1.08 -5.25 -1.30
N HIS A 182 -0.14 -4.99 -1.75
CA HIS A 182 -1.28 -5.90 -1.52
C HIS A 182 -1.72 -6.66 -2.76
N TYR A 183 -1.22 -6.29 -3.95
CA TYR A 183 -1.57 -6.94 -5.21
C TYR A 183 -0.35 -7.15 -6.12
N ASP A 184 0.88 -7.16 -5.58
CA ASP A 184 2.12 -7.35 -6.37
C ASP A 184 2.24 -6.37 -7.55
N SER A 185 1.81 -5.12 -7.35
CA SER A 185 1.74 -4.09 -8.40
C SER A 185 0.73 -4.37 -9.54
N LYS A 186 -0.09 -5.42 -9.41
CA LYS A 186 -1.08 -5.84 -10.41
C LYS A 186 -2.43 -5.13 -10.18
N PHE A 187 -2.55 -3.94 -10.76
CA PHE A 187 -3.75 -3.09 -10.65
C PHE A 187 -5.05 -3.80 -11.08
N TYR A 188 -5.00 -4.65 -12.10
CA TYR A 188 -6.17 -5.40 -12.56
C TYR A 188 -6.75 -6.31 -11.45
N ARG A 189 -5.91 -6.89 -10.58
CA ARG A 189 -6.38 -7.71 -9.44
C ARG A 189 -7.17 -6.87 -8.45
N TRP A 190 -6.69 -5.66 -8.16
CA TRP A 190 -7.40 -4.74 -7.28
C TRP A 190 -8.74 -4.28 -7.88
N ILE A 191 -8.77 -4.02 -9.19
CA ILE A 191 -9.99 -3.65 -9.92
C ILE A 191 -11.00 -4.80 -9.86
N MET A 192 -10.59 -6.03 -10.18
CA MET A 192 -11.46 -7.21 -10.12
C MET A 192 -11.99 -7.47 -8.71
N GLU A 193 -11.16 -7.33 -7.67
CA GLU A 193 -11.62 -7.46 -6.27
C GLU A 193 -12.61 -6.35 -5.88
N SER A 194 -12.44 -5.15 -6.42
CA SER A 194 -13.29 -3.99 -6.08
C SER A 194 -14.63 -3.96 -6.80
N PHE A 195 -14.72 -4.65 -7.94
CA PHE A 195 -15.92 -4.72 -8.77
C PHE A 195 -16.23 -6.18 -9.16
N PRO A 196 -16.53 -7.06 -8.18
CA PRO A 196 -16.83 -8.47 -8.44
C PRO A 196 -18.13 -8.66 -9.24
N GLU A 197 -18.97 -7.63 -9.33
CA GLU A 197 -20.17 -7.62 -10.18
C GLU A 197 -19.85 -7.57 -11.69
N TYR A 198 -18.59 -7.28 -12.07
CA TYR A 198 -18.15 -7.23 -13.46
C TYR A 198 -17.26 -8.40 -13.81
N THR A 199 -17.54 -9.02 -14.96
CA THR A 199 -16.63 -9.95 -15.61
C THR A 199 -15.70 -9.15 -16.52
N PHE A 200 -14.40 -9.25 -16.29
CA PHE A 200 -13.39 -8.64 -17.15
C PHE A 200 -12.61 -9.71 -17.91
N GLN A 201 -12.33 -9.44 -19.18
CA GLN A 201 -11.42 -10.23 -19.98
C GLN A 201 -9.98 -9.69 -19.83
N PRO A 202 -8.94 -10.54 -19.87
CA PRO A 202 -7.55 -10.11 -19.74
C PRO A 202 -7.12 -9.03 -20.76
N GLU A 203 -7.65 -9.09 -21.98
CA GLU A 203 -7.33 -8.19 -23.08
C GLU A 203 -7.73 -6.75 -22.76
N GLU A 204 -8.75 -6.56 -21.92
CA GLU A 204 -9.21 -5.25 -21.50
C GLU A 204 -8.15 -4.50 -20.69
N PHE A 205 -7.38 -5.26 -19.91
CA PHE A 205 -6.24 -4.75 -19.14
C PHE A 205 -4.93 -4.74 -19.94
N ASN A 206 -4.97 -5.13 -21.23
CA ASN A 206 -3.78 -5.36 -22.07
C ASN A 206 -2.82 -6.38 -21.45
N LEU A 207 -3.36 -7.41 -20.78
CA LEU A 207 -2.54 -8.50 -20.23
C LEU A 207 -2.02 -9.41 -21.35
N LEU A 208 -0.80 -9.90 -21.17
CA LEU A 208 -0.15 -10.80 -22.10
C LEU A 208 -0.42 -12.24 -21.66
N VAL A 209 -1.46 -12.86 -22.22
CA VAL A 209 -1.94 -14.19 -21.85
C VAL A 209 -1.45 -15.24 -22.84
N GLY A 210 -0.75 -16.25 -22.33
CA GLY A 210 -0.31 -17.43 -23.05
C GLY A 210 -1.47 -18.30 -23.52
N ILE A 211 -1.20 -19.20 -24.47
CA ILE A 211 -2.20 -20.14 -25.00
C ILE A 211 -2.75 -21.12 -23.95
N ASP A 212 -2.06 -21.29 -22.84
CA ASP A 212 -2.44 -22.10 -21.68
C ASP A 212 -3.09 -21.25 -20.55
N GLY A 213 -3.27 -19.94 -20.77
CA GLY A 213 -3.82 -18.99 -19.80
C GLY A 213 -2.79 -18.33 -18.87
N GLN A 214 -1.50 -18.64 -18.96
CA GLN A 214 -0.47 -18.03 -18.12
C GLN A 214 -0.20 -16.57 -18.47
N LEU A 215 0.10 -15.74 -17.47
CA LEU A 215 0.46 -14.34 -17.69
C LEU A 215 1.96 -14.18 -17.91
N CYS A 216 2.35 -13.38 -18.89
CA CYS A 216 3.74 -13.04 -19.19
C CYS A 216 4.02 -11.55 -18.92
N ASP A 217 5.25 -11.22 -18.52
CA ASP A 217 5.62 -9.85 -18.14
C ASP A 217 6.08 -9.00 -19.33
N SER A 218 6.44 -9.65 -20.45
CA SER A 218 6.85 -9.00 -21.70
C SER A 218 6.29 -9.70 -22.94
N LYS A 219 6.26 -8.99 -24.07
CA LYS A 219 5.82 -9.57 -25.36
C LYS A 219 6.77 -10.69 -25.78
N GLU A 220 8.06 -10.48 -25.59
CA GLU A 220 9.08 -11.49 -25.85
C GLU A 220 8.87 -12.75 -25.00
N GLU A 221 8.60 -12.61 -23.69
CA GLU A 221 8.25 -13.77 -22.85
C GLU A 221 6.98 -14.47 -23.30
N LEU A 222 5.95 -13.73 -23.74
CA LEU A 222 4.72 -14.32 -24.25
C LEU A 222 4.99 -15.17 -25.50
N GLU A 223 5.79 -14.65 -26.42
CA GLU A 223 6.17 -15.35 -27.65
C GLU A 223 7.01 -16.60 -27.35
N ILE A 224 8.02 -16.49 -26.48
CA ILE A 224 8.83 -17.62 -26.04
C ILE A 224 7.98 -18.66 -25.30
N HIS A 225 7.11 -18.24 -24.39
CA HIS A 225 6.23 -19.13 -23.64
C HIS A 225 5.30 -19.92 -24.56
N ASN A 226 4.61 -19.23 -25.47
CA ASN A 226 3.73 -19.88 -26.45
C ASN A 226 4.49 -20.85 -27.35
N PHE A 227 5.72 -20.52 -27.73
CA PHE A 227 6.59 -21.42 -28.48
C PHE A 227 6.94 -22.67 -27.65
N LEU A 228 7.41 -22.51 -26.42
CA LEU A 228 7.79 -23.64 -25.56
C LEU A 228 6.60 -24.60 -25.34
N ILE A 229 5.40 -24.07 -25.09
CA ILE A 229 4.19 -24.88 -24.87
C ILE A 229 3.80 -25.67 -26.13
N ARG A 230 4.00 -25.11 -27.33
CA ARG A 230 3.65 -25.79 -28.60
C ARG A 230 4.68 -26.82 -29.03
N GLU A 231 5.96 -26.48 -28.85
CA GLU A 231 7.04 -27.20 -29.51
C GLU A 231 7.67 -28.28 -28.64
N VAL A 232 7.67 -28.16 -27.30
CA VAL A 232 8.21 -29.20 -26.41
C VAL A 232 7.30 -30.43 -26.43
N VAL A 233 7.87 -31.57 -26.84
CA VAL A 233 7.15 -32.83 -27.03
C VAL A 233 7.22 -33.68 -25.77
N ASP A 234 6.12 -34.27 -25.31
CA ASP A 234 6.10 -35.21 -24.16
C ASP A 234 6.85 -34.69 -22.91
N GLY A 235 6.90 -33.37 -22.76
CA GLY A 235 7.59 -32.67 -21.68
C GLY A 235 6.66 -31.71 -20.97
N LYS A 236 6.90 -31.48 -19.69
CA LYS A 236 6.14 -30.54 -18.88
C LYS A 236 6.86 -29.20 -18.87
N VAL A 237 6.19 -28.15 -19.34
CA VAL A 237 6.69 -26.76 -19.28
C VAL A 237 5.92 -26.03 -18.19
N GLU A 238 6.60 -25.60 -17.13
CA GLU A 238 6.01 -24.85 -16.02
C GLU A 238 6.62 -23.46 -15.94
N ARG A 239 5.77 -22.43 -15.90
CA ARG A 239 6.21 -21.05 -15.67
C ARG A 239 6.29 -20.75 -14.18
N GLU A 240 7.36 -20.10 -13.73
CA GLU A 240 7.56 -19.66 -12.33
C GLU A 240 7.33 -20.77 -11.26
N GLY A 241 7.54 -22.04 -11.63
CA GLY A 241 7.12 -23.19 -10.83
C GLY A 241 7.96 -23.49 -9.59
N CYS A 242 9.14 -22.87 -9.45
CA CYS A 242 10.03 -23.11 -8.32
C CYS A 242 10.74 -21.83 -7.85
N ARG A 243 11.10 -21.80 -6.56
CA ARG A 243 11.76 -20.67 -5.90
C ARG A 243 13.11 -21.10 -5.36
N PHE A 244 14.14 -20.34 -5.67
CA PHE A 244 15.49 -20.51 -5.15
C PHE A 244 15.92 -19.30 -4.33
N VAL A 245 16.79 -19.53 -3.35
CA VAL A 245 17.36 -18.47 -2.50
C VAL A 245 18.87 -18.54 -2.61
N ASN A 246 19.47 -17.47 -3.12
CA ASN A 246 20.90 -17.26 -3.12
C ASN A 246 21.32 -16.61 -1.80
N GLN A 247 21.82 -17.42 -0.87
CA GLN A 247 22.19 -16.98 0.48
C GLN A 247 23.38 -16.01 0.49
N GLU A 248 24.27 -16.09 -0.49
CA GLU A 248 25.47 -15.23 -0.55
C GLU A 248 25.10 -13.75 -0.73
N TYR A 249 24.02 -13.49 -1.49
CA TYR A 249 23.58 -12.13 -1.82
C TYR A 249 22.22 -11.76 -1.22
N ASP A 250 21.61 -12.66 -0.43
CA ASP A 250 20.23 -12.55 0.07
C ASP A 250 19.21 -12.27 -1.07
N GLU A 251 19.38 -12.97 -2.19
CA GLU A 251 18.57 -12.78 -3.39
C GLU A 251 17.61 -13.97 -3.59
N VAL A 252 16.37 -13.67 -4.01
CA VAL A 252 15.38 -14.69 -4.39
C VAL A 252 15.31 -14.77 -5.90
N TYR A 253 15.41 -15.98 -6.44
CA TYR A 253 15.33 -16.25 -7.86
C TYR A 253 14.18 -17.20 -8.18
N ILE A 254 13.35 -16.78 -9.12
CA ILE A 254 12.28 -17.59 -9.72
C ILE A 254 12.63 -17.65 -11.20
N PRO A 255 12.80 -18.85 -11.78
CA PRO A 255 13.10 -18.99 -13.20
C PRO A 255 11.84 -18.72 -14.02
N ASP A 256 12.01 -18.18 -15.23
CA ASP A 256 10.88 -17.95 -16.13
C ASP A 256 10.17 -19.25 -16.47
N TRP A 257 10.92 -20.29 -16.89
CA TRP A 257 10.36 -21.62 -17.14
C TRP A 257 11.24 -22.74 -16.58
N VAL A 258 10.57 -23.81 -16.18
CA VAL A 258 11.17 -25.12 -15.92
C VAL A 258 10.60 -26.11 -16.92
N ILE A 259 11.47 -26.79 -17.65
CA ILE A 259 11.10 -27.88 -18.55
C ILE A 259 11.50 -29.19 -17.89
N GLU A 260 10.59 -30.15 -17.80
CA GLU A 260 10.87 -31.52 -17.37
C GLU A 260 10.53 -32.50 -18.49
N GLN A 261 11.53 -33.28 -18.92
CA GLN A 261 11.38 -34.25 -20.00
C GLN A 261 12.34 -35.42 -19.76
N ASN A 262 11.87 -36.66 -19.91
CA ASN A 262 12.68 -37.87 -19.75
C ASN A 262 13.46 -37.94 -18.42
N GLY A 263 12.87 -37.42 -17.32
CA GLY A 263 13.49 -37.39 -16.00
C GLY A 263 14.62 -36.37 -15.82
N ARG A 264 14.84 -35.49 -16.82
CA ARG A 264 15.78 -34.37 -16.74
C ARG A 264 15.03 -33.05 -16.59
N LYS A 265 15.67 -32.07 -15.96
CA LYS A 265 15.11 -30.74 -15.73
C LYS A 265 16.00 -29.66 -16.31
N TRP A 266 15.39 -28.69 -16.98
CA TRP A 266 16.06 -27.51 -17.50
C TRP A 266 15.43 -26.26 -16.90
N ILE A 267 16.26 -25.31 -16.52
CA ILE A 267 15.84 -23.94 -16.25
C ILE A 267 16.02 -23.18 -17.56
N VAL A 268 14.93 -22.62 -18.08
CA VAL A 268 14.97 -21.71 -19.23
C VAL A 268 14.67 -20.31 -18.72
N GLU A 269 15.56 -19.38 -19.00
CA GLU A 269 15.51 -18.01 -18.47
C GLU A 269 15.80 -17.01 -19.59
N TYR A 270 14.92 -16.01 -19.74
CA TYR A 270 15.07 -14.96 -20.74
C TYR A 270 15.60 -13.66 -20.10
N PHE A 271 16.85 -13.32 -20.42
CA PHE A 271 17.51 -12.13 -19.88
C PHE A 271 17.25 -10.89 -20.75
N GLY A 272 15.98 -10.53 -20.97
CA GLY A 272 15.56 -9.51 -21.95
C GLY A 272 16.14 -8.09 -21.80
N LEU A 273 16.71 -7.76 -20.63
CA LEU A 273 17.36 -6.47 -20.35
C LEU A 273 18.89 -6.58 -20.22
N TYR A 274 19.49 -7.75 -20.49
CA TYR A 274 20.93 -7.93 -20.38
C TYR A 274 21.69 -6.97 -21.29
N GLY A 275 22.73 -6.32 -20.76
CA GLY A 275 23.49 -5.30 -21.50
C GLY A 275 22.76 -3.97 -21.73
N SER A 276 21.52 -3.82 -21.25
CA SER A 276 20.77 -2.56 -21.37
C SER A 276 21.33 -1.47 -20.47
N THR A 277 21.49 -0.26 -21.00
CA THR A 277 21.85 0.94 -20.22
C THR A 277 20.72 1.44 -19.31
N ARG A 278 19.51 0.89 -19.47
CA ARG A 278 18.29 1.33 -18.75
C ARG A 278 18.35 1.04 -17.25
N TYR A 279 19.07 0.00 -16.84
CA TYR A 279 19.22 -0.40 -15.44
C TYR A 279 20.65 -0.87 -15.16
N LYS A 280 21.48 0.03 -14.64
CA LYS A 280 22.92 -0.20 -14.44
C LYS A 280 23.27 -1.50 -13.70
N TRP A 281 22.47 -1.86 -12.70
CA TRP A 281 22.68 -3.03 -11.83
C TRP A 281 22.04 -4.33 -12.37
N TYR A 282 21.27 -4.28 -13.46
CA TYR A 282 20.58 -5.47 -13.96
C TYR A 282 21.57 -6.52 -14.47
N THR A 283 22.60 -6.11 -15.20
CA THR A 283 23.59 -7.02 -15.80
C THR A 283 24.34 -7.79 -14.70
N GLU A 284 24.84 -7.10 -13.67
CA GLU A 284 25.50 -7.74 -12.54
C GLU A 284 24.60 -8.75 -11.81
N LYS A 285 23.32 -8.41 -11.63
CA LYS A 285 22.35 -9.33 -11.03
C LYS A 285 22.05 -10.52 -11.93
N ALA A 286 21.94 -10.31 -13.24
CA ALA A 286 21.74 -11.37 -14.21
C ALA A 286 22.94 -12.33 -14.22
N ASP A 287 24.17 -11.82 -14.15
CA ASP A 287 25.38 -12.64 -14.06
C ASP A 287 25.37 -13.53 -12.81
N ARG A 288 25.03 -12.96 -11.64
CA ARG A 288 24.85 -13.75 -10.40
C ARG A 288 23.74 -14.79 -10.52
N LYS A 289 22.61 -14.45 -11.16
CA LYS A 289 21.48 -15.37 -11.40
C LYS A 289 21.91 -16.53 -12.30
N MET A 290 22.63 -16.25 -13.39
CA MET A 290 23.17 -17.27 -14.30
C MET A 290 24.17 -18.20 -13.58
N GLN A 291 25.13 -17.64 -12.85
CA GLN A 291 26.10 -18.43 -12.08
C GLN A 291 25.40 -19.32 -11.06
N PHE A 292 24.42 -18.79 -10.34
CA PHE A 292 23.64 -19.54 -9.38
C PHE A 292 22.90 -20.71 -10.04
N TYR A 293 22.15 -20.46 -11.12
CA TYR A 293 21.42 -21.54 -11.80
C TYR A 293 22.34 -22.57 -12.42
N HIS A 294 23.51 -22.17 -12.92
CA HIS A 294 24.52 -23.09 -13.43
C HIS A 294 25.09 -24.01 -12.33
N SER A 295 25.08 -23.57 -11.07
CA SER A 295 25.57 -24.36 -9.94
C SER A 295 24.58 -25.42 -9.42
N LEU A 296 23.32 -25.39 -9.87
CA LEU A 296 22.28 -26.31 -9.42
C LEU A 296 22.46 -27.69 -10.07
N ALA A 297 22.83 -28.70 -9.29
CA ALA A 297 23.13 -30.05 -9.80
C ALA A 297 21.95 -30.74 -10.51
N ASP A 298 20.72 -30.45 -10.10
CA ASP A 298 19.51 -31.09 -10.63
C ASP A 298 19.00 -30.45 -11.94
N TYR A 299 19.62 -29.34 -12.38
CA TYR A 299 19.12 -28.54 -13.49
C TYR A 299 20.22 -28.24 -14.51
N THR A 300 19.83 -28.16 -15.78
CA THR A 300 20.65 -27.55 -16.83
C THR A 300 20.10 -26.18 -17.19
N LEU A 301 20.92 -25.13 -17.09
CA LEU A 301 20.53 -23.77 -17.47
C LEU A 301 20.56 -23.60 -19.00
N ILE A 302 19.47 -23.07 -19.54
CA ILE A 302 19.38 -22.54 -20.90
C ILE A 302 19.07 -21.05 -20.78
N ALA A 303 20.12 -20.23 -20.90
CA ALA A 303 20.00 -18.78 -20.92
C ALA A 303 19.65 -18.31 -22.34
N ILE A 304 18.57 -17.56 -22.47
CA ILE A 304 18.17 -16.90 -23.72
C ILE A 304 18.51 -15.42 -23.58
N MET A 305 19.47 -14.94 -24.38
CA MET A 305 19.88 -13.54 -24.38
C MET A 305 18.99 -12.71 -25.31
N PRO A 306 18.96 -11.37 -25.17
CA PRO A 306 18.17 -10.52 -26.05
C PRO A 306 18.44 -10.78 -27.55
N ASP A 307 19.71 -10.94 -27.92
CA ASP A 307 20.14 -11.14 -29.31
C ASP A 307 19.84 -12.56 -29.83
N ASP A 308 19.65 -13.53 -28.93
CA ASP A 308 19.21 -14.87 -29.33
C ASP A 308 17.77 -14.83 -29.86
N PHE A 309 16.95 -13.89 -29.40
CA PHE A 309 15.54 -13.81 -29.79
C PHE A 309 15.21 -12.64 -30.71
N ARG A 310 15.63 -11.41 -30.38
CA ARG A 310 15.21 -10.19 -31.10
C ARG A 310 15.70 -10.14 -32.55
N GLU A 311 16.89 -10.65 -32.81
CA GLU A 311 17.49 -10.60 -34.15
C GLU A 311 17.30 -11.90 -34.94
N LYS A 312 17.27 -13.05 -34.24
CA LYS A 312 17.33 -14.39 -34.83
C LYS A 312 16.04 -15.19 -34.69
N GLY A 313 15.03 -14.62 -34.01
CA GLY A 313 13.75 -15.28 -33.75
C GLY A 313 13.91 -16.63 -33.05
N PHE A 314 13.05 -17.59 -33.41
CA PHE A 314 13.06 -18.91 -32.77
C PHE A 314 14.21 -19.82 -33.22
N GLN A 315 14.93 -19.52 -34.31
CA GLN A 315 15.99 -20.41 -34.83
C GLN A 315 17.10 -20.67 -33.81
N ARG A 316 17.50 -19.61 -33.08
CA ARG A 316 18.54 -19.72 -32.07
C ARG A 316 18.03 -20.41 -30.81
N ILE A 317 16.78 -20.15 -30.40
CA ILE A 317 16.13 -20.84 -29.29
C ILE A 317 16.04 -22.34 -29.59
N VAL A 318 15.56 -22.73 -30.78
CA VAL A 318 15.54 -24.11 -31.27
C VAL A 318 16.92 -24.76 -31.14
N SER A 319 17.96 -24.08 -31.60
CA SER A 319 19.33 -24.58 -31.52
C SER A 319 19.77 -24.81 -30.09
N LEU A 320 19.46 -23.88 -29.17
CA LEU A 320 19.79 -23.99 -27.74
C LEU A 320 19.05 -25.15 -27.06
N LEU A 321 17.75 -25.31 -27.35
CA LEU A 321 16.95 -26.40 -26.77
C LEU A 321 17.47 -27.77 -27.23
N ILE A 322 17.67 -27.94 -28.54
CA ILE A 322 18.16 -29.20 -29.13
C ILE A 322 19.57 -29.52 -28.64
N SER A 323 20.48 -28.54 -28.59
CA SER A 323 21.87 -28.78 -28.13
C SER A 323 21.94 -29.20 -26.67
N ASN A 324 20.94 -28.83 -25.86
CA ASN A 324 20.81 -29.24 -24.46
C ASN A 324 19.97 -30.52 -24.27
N GLY A 325 19.58 -31.17 -25.37
CA GLY A 325 18.90 -32.48 -25.36
C GLY A 325 17.39 -32.42 -25.15
N ILE A 326 16.77 -31.25 -25.30
CA ILE A 326 15.30 -31.11 -25.25
C ILE A 326 14.72 -31.51 -26.60
N GLN A 327 13.76 -32.44 -26.58
CA GLN A 327 13.05 -32.88 -27.78
C GLN A 327 11.92 -31.89 -28.10
N ILE A 328 11.94 -31.37 -29.33
CA ILE A 328 10.94 -30.43 -29.85
C ILE A 328 10.41 -30.86 -31.23
N ASN A 329 9.24 -30.36 -31.63
CA ASN A 329 8.63 -30.59 -32.94
C ASN A 329 9.37 -29.81 -34.05
N VAL A 330 10.45 -30.37 -34.59
CA VAL A 330 11.32 -29.69 -35.59
C VAL A 330 10.57 -29.29 -36.88
N HIS A 331 9.47 -29.97 -37.23
CA HIS A 331 8.79 -29.79 -38.52
C HIS A 331 7.90 -28.53 -38.65
N CYS A 332 7.64 -27.77 -37.57
CA CYS A 332 6.85 -26.53 -37.63
C CYS A 332 7.69 -25.25 -37.47
N SER A 333 8.96 -25.38 -37.10
CA SER A 333 9.75 -24.32 -36.44
C SER A 333 10.57 -23.40 -37.37
N LEU A 334 10.58 -23.63 -38.68
CA LEU A 334 11.43 -22.88 -39.64
C LEU A 334 10.65 -22.05 -40.68
N GLU A 335 9.32 -22.15 -40.73
CA GLU A 335 8.49 -21.50 -41.76
C GLU A 335 7.60 -20.34 -41.25
N ARG A 336 7.76 -19.86 -40.00
CA ARG A 336 6.98 -18.71 -39.50
C ARG A 336 7.84 -17.66 -38.82
#